data_AF-A0A0C2WCU5-F1
#
_entry.id   AF-A0A0C2WCU5-F1
#
_cell.length_a   1.000
_cell.length_b   1.000
_cell.length_c   1.000
_cell.angle_alpha   90.00
_cell.angle_beta   90.00
_cell.angle_gamma   90.00
#
_symmetry.space_group_name_H-M   'P 1'
#
loop_
_entity.id
_entity.type
_entity.pdbx_description
1 polymer ?
#
loop_
_entity_poly.entity_id
_entity_poly.type
_entity_poly.pdbx_seq_one_letter_code
_entity_poly.pdbx_strand_id
1 'polypeptide(L)'
;MWARLGAASRNRSFYRTLLCLFTIPVCRAVLVNRTIDSNKGDPSTGFIPIYQPQSPWADQTCSGCYIQPDIALAFDGTWNAATYHPELQNVNVTLRFTGVAVWVFFILSNANDHGTGTTTNTQLNITIDGQYAGNFSHDPDLSTHDLIYNATVFS
;
A
#
# COMPACT_ATOMS: atom_id res chain seq x y z
N MET A 1 39.62 46.20 -57.04
CA MET A 1 38.37 46.27 -56.28
C MET A 1 37.86 44.85 -56.08
N TRP A 2 38.16 44.22 -54.93
CA TRP A 2 37.70 42.87 -54.60
C TRP A 2 36.78 42.99 -53.38
N ALA A 3 35.48 42.71 -53.55
CA ALA A 3 34.52 42.68 -52.47
C ALA A 3 34.45 41.25 -51.89
N ARG A 4 34.84 41.07 -50.63
CA ARG A 4 34.60 39.83 -49.89
C ARG A 4 33.17 39.84 -49.34
N LEU A 5 32.35 38.89 -49.80
CA LEU A 5 31.01 38.63 -49.28
C LEU A 5 31.09 38.12 -47.83
N GLY A 6 30.39 38.81 -46.94
CA GLY A 6 30.23 38.44 -45.54
C GLY A 6 29.06 37.48 -45.31
N ALA A 7 29.24 36.67 -44.27
CA ALA A 7 28.25 36.14 -43.35
C ALA A 7 27.16 35.16 -43.86
N ALA A 8 27.39 33.86 -43.60
CA ALA A 8 26.32 32.87 -43.46
C ALA A 8 26.68 31.87 -42.34
N SER A 9 26.50 32.26 -41.07
CA SER A 9 26.76 31.38 -39.92
C SER A 9 25.66 31.39 -38.85
N ARG A 10 24.73 32.35 -38.88
CA ARG A 10 23.79 32.58 -37.77
C ARG A 10 22.53 31.70 -37.75
N ASN A 11 22.28 30.89 -38.79
CA ASN A 11 21.06 30.07 -38.92
C ASN A 11 21.24 28.59 -38.53
N ARG A 12 22.44 28.02 -38.55
CA ARG A 12 22.64 26.58 -38.27
C ARG A 12 22.38 26.19 -36.81
N SER A 13 22.62 27.11 -35.88
CA SER A 13 22.42 26.86 -34.45
C SER A 13 20.92 26.80 -34.09
N PHE A 14 20.11 27.69 -34.64
CA PHE A 14 18.65 27.74 -34.40
C PHE A 14 17.93 26.46 -34.85
N TYR A 15 18.26 25.92 -36.02
CA TYR A 15 17.64 24.69 -36.53
C TYR A 15 18.02 23.45 -35.71
N ARG A 16 19.23 23.41 -35.12
CA ARG A 16 19.65 22.33 -34.22
C ARG A 16 18.89 22.36 -32.89
N THR A 17 18.67 23.54 -32.32
CA THR A 17 17.90 23.70 -31.08
C THR A 17 16.42 23.36 -31.30
N LEU A 18 15.85 23.71 -32.46
CA LEU A 18 14.46 23.36 -32.79
C LEU A 18 14.26 21.84 -32.94
N LEU A 19 15.21 21.10 -33.55
CA LEU A 19 15.11 19.65 -33.72
C LEU A 19 15.14 18.88 -32.39
N CYS A 20 15.89 19.35 -31.38
CA CYS A 20 15.95 18.71 -30.06
C CYS A 20 14.63 18.79 -29.27
N LEU A 21 13.78 19.77 -29.56
CA LEU A 21 12.47 19.91 -28.90
C LEU A 21 11.42 18.93 -29.45
N PHE A 22 11.59 18.44 -30.68
CA PHE A 22 10.68 17.44 -31.29
C PHE A 22 11.00 16.00 -30.90
N THR A 23 12.12 15.74 -30.22
CA THR A 23 12.50 14.41 -29.73
C THR A 23 12.13 14.15 -28.27
N ILE A 24 11.35 15.04 -27.64
CA ILE A 24 10.88 14.81 -26.27
C ILE A 24 9.83 13.68 -26.33
N PRO A 25 10.11 12.48 -25.76
CA PRO A 25 9.12 11.41 -25.72
C PRO A 25 7.93 11.88 -24.88
N VAL A 26 6.74 11.84 -25.46
CA VAL A 26 5.51 12.13 -24.72
C VAL A 26 5.19 10.90 -23.86
N CYS A 27 5.54 10.94 -22.57
CA CYS A 27 5.11 9.94 -21.61
C CYS A 27 3.64 10.19 -21.24
N ARG A 28 2.74 9.28 -21.62
CA ARG A 28 1.36 9.28 -21.12
C ARG A 28 1.29 8.46 -19.84
N ALA A 29 1.08 9.13 -18.71
CA ALA A 29 0.70 8.49 -17.46
C ALA A 29 -0.83 8.49 -17.35
N VAL A 30 -1.40 7.33 -17.00
CA VAL A 30 -2.83 7.19 -16.69
C VAL A 30 -2.94 6.77 -15.24
N LEU A 31 -3.79 7.48 -14.48
CA LEU A 31 -4.11 7.08 -13.11
C LEU A 31 -4.94 5.80 -13.16
N VAL A 32 -4.49 4.78 -12.43
CA VAL A 32 -5.19 3.51 -12.30
C VAL A 32 -5.27 3.15 -10.82
N ASN A 33 -6.42 2.61 -10.42
CA ASN A 33 -6.56 2.00 -9.11
C ASN A 33 -6.04 0.56 -9.19
N ARG A 34 -5.23 0.17 -8.21
CA ARG A 34 -4.72 -1.19 -8.06
C ARG A 34 -4.88 -1.61 -6.62
N THR A 35 -5.35 -2.82 -6.42
CA THR A 35 -5.49 -3.41 -5.09
C THR A 35 -4.31 -4.36 -4.88
N ILE A 36 -3.62 -4.17 -3.76
CA ILE A 36 -2.51 -5.04 -3.31
C ILE A 36 -3.09 -5.93 -2.23
N ASP A 37 -3.15 -7.22 -2.48
CA ASP A 37 -3.65 -8.20 -1.51
C ASP A 37 -2.59 -8.49 -0.43
N SER A 38 -3.02 -8.83 0.78
CA SER A 38 -2.14 -9.12 1.91
C SER A 38 -1.22 -10.34 1.68
N ASN A 39 -1.65 -11.31 0.88
CA ASN A 39 -0.95 -12.58 0.70
C ASN A 39 -0.47 -12.77 -0.74
N LYS A 40 -1.27 -12.35 -1.71
CA LYS A 40 -0.98 -12.42 -3.14
C LYS A 40 -0.23 -11.19 -3.66
N GLY A 41 -0.25 -10.09 -2.93
CA GLY A 41 0.50 -8.88 -3.25
C GLY A 41 -0.07 -8.06 -4.41
N ASP A 42 0.80 -7.24 -5.00
CA ASP A 42 0.50 -6.40 -6.15
C ASP A 42 0.55 -7.24 -7.43
N PRO A 43 -0.58 -7.43 -8.14
CA PRO A 43 -0.62 -8.24 -9.35
C PRO A 43 0.25 -7.68 -10.50
N SER A 44 0.63 -6.40 -10.44
CA SER A 44 1.42 -5.74 -11.49
C SER A 44 2.93 -5.87 -11.29
N THR A 45 3.39 -5.96 -10.03
CA THR A 45 4.82 -6.02 -9.70
C THR A 45 5.24 -7.34 -9.07
N GLY A 46 4.29 -8.13 -8.56
CA GLY A 46 4.54 -9.32 -7.75
C GLY A 46 5.04 -9.01 -6.34
N PHE A 47 5.06 -7.73 -5.93
CA PHE A 47 5.46 -7.36 -4.58
C PHE A 47 4.40 -7.79 -3.57
N ILE A 48 4.79 -8.64 -2.62
CA ILE A 48 3.95 -9.05 -1.49
C ILE A 48 4.31 -8.20 -0.28
N PRO A 49 3.33 -7.73 0.53
CA PRO A 49 3.61 -6.95 1.71
C PRO A 49 4.60 -7.66 2.65
N ILE A 50 5.48 -6.88 3.26
CA ILE A 50 6.52 -7.42 4.15
C ILE A 50 5.99 -7.35 5.58
N TYR A 51 5.89 -8.52 6.23
CA TYR A 51 5.41 -8.68 7.59
C TYR A 51 6.59 -8.95 8.53
N GLN A 52 6.80 -8.10 9.54
CA GLN A 52 7.91 -8.26 10.48
C GLN A 52 7.51 -8.02 11.94
N PRO A 53 8.13 -8.75 12.89
CA PRO A 53 8.83 -10.03 12.68
C PRO A 53 7.90 -11.08 12.05
N GLN A 54 8.44 -12.12 11.41
CA GLN A 54 7.60 -13.09 10.67
C GLN A 54 6.55 -13.75 11.59
N SER A 55 6.93 -14.17 12.79
CA SER A 55 5.99 -14.48 13.87
C SER A 55 5.70 -13.18 14.63
N PRO A 56 4.44 -12.81 14.88
CA PRO A 56 3.27 -13.69 14.97
C PRO A 56 2.32 -13.66 13.76
N TRP A 57 2.76 -13.17 12.58
CA TRP A 57 1.86 -13.09 11.43
C TRP A 57 1.47 -14.47 10.93
N ALA A 58 0.17 -14.65 10.73
CA ALA A 58 -0.42 -15.86 10.22
C ALA A 58 -1.51 -15.53 9.20
N ASP A 59 -1.64 -16.40 8.21
CA ASP A 59 -2.61 -16.26 7.15
C ASP A 59 -3.92 -17.02 7.42
N GLN A 60 -4.80 -17.06 6.42
CA GLN A 60 -6.08 -17.76 6.49
C GLN A 60 -5.98 -19.27 6.74
N THR A 61 -4.78 -19.88 6.65
CA THR A 61 -4.58 -21.30 6.93
C THR A 61 -4.34 -21.60 8.42
N CYS A 62 -4.30 -20.56 9.25
CA CYS A 62 -4.08 -20.69 10.70
C CYS A 62 -5.26 -21.37 11.42
N SER A 63 -5.16 -22.67 11.63
CA SER A 63 -6.18 -23.44 12.35
C SER A 63 -6.27 -23.11 13.85
N GLY A 64 -5.21 -22.57 14.44
CA GLY A 64 -5.13 -22.20 15.86
C GLY A 64 -5.47 -20.73 16.15
N CYS A 65 -5.74 -19.93 15.11
CA CYS A 65 -6.11 -18.54 15.28
C CYS A 65 -7.58 -18.44 15.71
N TYR A 66 -7.83 -17.66 16.75
CA TYR A 66 -9.17 -17.49 17.31
C TYR A 66 -10.09 -16.69 16.36
N ILE A 67 -9.63 -15.53 15.88
CA ILE A 67 -10.38 -14.71 14.92
C ILE A 67 -10.20 -15.32 13.53
N GLN A 68 -11.31 -15.80 12.96
CA GLN A 68 -11.34 -16.46 11.66
C GLN A 68 -12.34 -15.74 10.73
N PRO A 69 -11.85 -14.81 9.89
CA PRO A 69 -12.67 -14.22 8.84
C PRO A 69 -13.29 -15.25 7.88
N ASP A 70 -14.44 -14.88 7.32
CA ASP A 70 -15.05 -15.63 6.22
C ASP A 70 -14.26 -15.36 4.94
N ILE A 71 -13.72 -16.43 4.36
CA ILE A 71 -12.97 -16.42 3.10
C ILE A 71 -13.80 -15.81 1.96
N ALA A 72 -15.12 -15.97 1.96
CA ALA A 72 -15.98 -15.41 0.92
C ALA A 72 -16.12 -13.88 0.99
N LEU A 73 -15.82 -13.28 2.14
CA LEU A 73 -15.95 -11.84 2.39
C LEU A 73 -14.61 -11.09 2.34
N ALA A 74 -13.49 -11.82 2.55
CA ALA A 74 -12.15 -11.26 2.41
C ALA A 74 -11.81 -10.96 0.94
N PHE A 75 -11.08 -9.87 0.70
CA PHE A 75 -10.58 -9.58 -0.63
C PHE A 75 -9.71 -10.75 -1.10
N ASP A 76 -10.03 -11.29 -2.27
CA ASP A 76 -9.31 -12.41 -2.88
C ASP A 76 -9.21 -13.68 -1.99
N GLY A 77 -10.04 -13.77 -0.95
CA GLY A 77 -10.10 -14.90 -0.02
C GLY A 77 -8.89 -15.00 0.92
N THR A 78 -8.17 -13.91 1.13
CA THR A 78 -6.89 -13.90 1.84
C THR A 78 -6.82 -12.79 2.88
N TRP A 79 -6.07 -13.06 3.96
CA TRP A 79 -5.69 -12.07 4.97
C TRP A 79 -4.39 -12.51 5.65
N ASN A 80 -3.72 -11.55 6.27
CA ASN A 80 -2.65 -11.80 7.23
C ASN A 80 -3.00 -11.06 8.52
N ALA A 81 -2.87 -11.74 9.66
CA ALA A 81 -3.22 -11.21 10.96
C ALA A 81 -2.12 -11.51 11.99
N ALA A 82 -2.01 -10.65 12.99
CA ALA A 82 -1.08 -10.78 14.10
C ALA A 82 -1.73 -10.24 15.37
N THR A 83 -1.58 -10.97 16.47
CA THR A 83 -1.91 -10.45 17.80
C THR A 83 -0.66 -9.79 18.39
N TYR A 84 -0.78 -8.51 18.74
CA TYR A 84 0.31 -7.79 19.39
C TYR A 84 0.44 -8.23 20.85
N HIS A 85 1.68 -8.46 21.26
CA HIS A 85 2.08 -8.64 22.65
C HIS A 85 3.27 -7.72 22.95
N PRO A 86 3.36 -7.08 24.14
CA PRO A 86 4.41 -6.12 24.45
C PRO A 86 5.84 -6.64 24.25
N GLU A 87 6.07 -7.93 24.48
CA GLU A 87 7.36 -8.60 24.29
C GLU A 87 7.83 -8.65 22.82
N LEU A 88 6.92 -8.53 21.85
CA LEU A 88 7.24 -8.51 20.43
C LEU A 88 7.84 -7.17 19.97
N GLN A 89 7.76 -6.14 20.81
CA GLN A 89 8.18 -4.76 20.53
C GLN A 89 7.43 -4.13 19.36
N ASN A 90 7.81 -4.46 18.13
CA ASN A 90 7.28 -3.89 16.90
C ASN A 90 6.73 -5.00 16.01
N VAL A 91 5.43 -4.94 15.71
CA VAL A 91 4.77 -5.78 14.71
C VAL A 91 4.30 -4.86 13.60
N ASN A 92 4.84 -5.04 12.38
CA ASN A 92 4.59 -4.15 11.27
C ASN A 92 4.25 -4.90 9.98
N VAL A 93 3.55 -4.18 9.10
CA VAL A 93 3.33 -4.55 7.71
C VAL A 93 3.83 -3.38 6.85
N THR A 94 4.68 -3.69 5.87
CA THR A 94 5.27 -2.68 4.97
C THR A 94 4.80 -2.93 3.55
N LEU A 95 4.16 -1.91 2.97
CA LEU A 95 3.72 -1.88 1.58
C LEU A 95 4.67 -1.03 0.74
N ARG A 96 4.82 -1.34 -0.54
CA ARG A 96 5.55 -0.53 -1.51
C ARG A 96 4.69 -0.37 -2.75
N PHE A 97 4.52 0.86 -3.22
CA PHE A 97 3.74 1.14 -4.41
C PHE A 97 4.33 2.34 -5.16
N THR A 98 4.02 2.43 -6.46
CA THR A 98 4.29 3.63 -7.26
C THR A 98 2.95 4.25 -7.62
N GLY A 99 2.62 5.38 -6.99
CA GLY A 99 1.34 6.04 -7.16
C GLY A 99 1.32 7.41 -6.50
N VAL A 100 0.16 8.04 -6.51
CA VAL A 100 -0.06 9.38 -5.93
C VAL A 100 -1.04 9.37 -4.75
N ALA A 101 -1.63 8.21 -4.46
CA ALA A 101 -2.57 7.99 -3.35
C ALA A 101 -2.56 6.52 -2.96
N VAL A 102 -2.94 6.23 -1.72
CA VAL A 102 -3.10 4.88 -1.18
C VAL A 102 -4.27 4.85 -0.20
N TRP A 103 -5.09 3.82 -0.29
CA TRP A 103 -6.11 3.49 0.70
C TRP A 103 -5.76 2.14 1.30
N VAL A 104 -5.85 2.03 2.62
CA VAL A 104 -5.58 0.80 3.35
C VAL A 104 -6.86 0.31 4.00
N PHE A 105 -7.21 -0.95 3.76
CA PHE A 105 -8.41 -1.58 4.27
C PHE A 105 -8.07 -2.77 5.16
N PHE A 106 -8.70 -2.87 6.32
CA PHE A 106 -8.56 -3.98 7.26
C PHE A 106 -9.89 -4.72 7.40
N ILE A 107 -9.80 -5.96 7.92
CA ILE A 107 -10.93 -6.66 8.54
C ILE A 107 -10.80 -6.43 10.04
N LEU A 108 -11.77 -5.76 10.65
CA LEU A 108 -11.73 -5.43 12.08
C LEU A 108 -12.62 -6.35 12.89
N SER A 109 -12.18 -6.70 14.09
CA SER A 109 -12.93 -7.55 15.02
C SER A 109 -13.76 -6.71 15.98
N ASN A 110 -14.94 -7.21 16.32
CA ASN A 110 -15.78 -6.68 17.39
C ASN A 110 -15.69 -7.58 18.64
N ALA A 111 -16.81 -7.86 19.30
CA ALA A 111 -16.86 -8.67 20.51
C ALA A 111 -16.23 -10.05 20.30
N ASN A 112 -15.83 -10.64 21.42
CA ASN A 112 -15.01 -11.83 21.44
C ASN A 112 -15.85 -13.12 21.50
N ASP A 113 -16.36 -13.55 20.35
CA ASP A 113 -16.92 -14.91 20.18
C ASP A 113 -15.84 -15.99 20.04
N HIS A 114 -14.59 -15.55 19.88
CA HIS A 114 -13.50 -16.39 19.44
C HIS A 114 -12.69 -17.03 20.61
N GLY A 115 -13.07 -16.73 21.86
CA GLY A 115 -12.51 -17.36 23.06
C GLY A 115 -12.12 -16.34 24.14
N THR A 116 -12.41 -16.61 25.40
CA THR A 116 -12.10 -15.69 26.52
C THR A 116 -10.65 -15.20 26.49
N GLY A 117 -10.45 -13.88 26.47
CA GLY A 117 -9.11 -13.26 26.50
C GLY A 117 -8.51 -12.92 25.13
N THR A 118 -9.19 -13.21 24.01
CA THR A 118 -8.79 -12.74 22.68
C THR A 118 -8.78 -11.21 22.59
N THR A 119 -7.66 -10.66 22.12
CA THR A 119 -7.50 -9.23 21.82
C THR A 119 -8.19 -8.90 20.51
N THR A 120 -9.20 -8.03 20.56
CA THR A 120 -9.97 -7.61 19.37
C THR A 120 -9.82 -6.13 19.02
N ASN A 121 -9.22 -5.32 19.90
CA ASN A 121 -8.89 -3.94 19.58
C ASN A 121 -7.78 -3.88 18.51
N THR A 122 -7.85 -2.90 17.61
CA THR A 122 -6.83 -2.67 16.57
C THR A 122 -6.27 -1.27 16.71
N GLN A 123 -4.94 -1.14 16.79
CA GLN A 123 -4.25 0.14 16.88
C GLN A 123 -3.04 0.14 15.97
N LEU A 124 -2.87 1.21 15.20
CA LEU A 124 -1.83 1.33 14.17
C LEU A 124 -1.23 2.74 14.18
N ASN A 125 0.08 2.83 14.03
CA ASN A 125 0.74 4.05 13.58
C ASN A 125 1.08 3.89 12.11
N ILE A 126 0.70 4.87 11.29
CA ILE A 126 0.96 4.88 9.85
C ILE A 126 2.13 5.80 9.55
N THR A 127 3.08 5.30 8.76
CA THR A 127 4.16 6.09 8.19
C THR A 127 4.17 5.96 6.67
N ILE A 128 4.48 7.06 5.99
CA ILE A 128 4.70 7.10 4.53
C ILE A 128 6.12 7.61 4.32
N ASP A 129 6.92 6.85 3.58
CA ASP A 129 8.32 7.18 3.28
C ASP A 129 9.15 7.50 4.55
N GLY A 130 8.86 6.78 5.64
CA GLY A 130 9.52 6.95 6.94
C GLY A 130 9.05 8.15 7.77
N GLN A 131 8.06 8.92 7.28
CA GLN A 131 7.47 10.03 8.01
C GLN A 131 6.12 9.63 8.61
N TYR A 132 5.84 10.08 9.84
CA TYR A 132 4.54 9.84 10.48
C TYR A 132 3.42 10.52 9.69
N ALA A 133 2.43 9.74 9.30
CA ALA A 133 1.28 10.19 8.51
C ALA A 133 -0.03 10.20 9.32
N GLY A 134 -0.10 9.42 10.41
CA GLY A 134 -1.28 9.37 11.27
C GLY A 134 -1.31 8.12 12.13
N ASN A 135 -2.42 7.95 12.85
CA ASN A 135 -2.72 6.73 13.59
C ASN A 135 -4.17 6.32 13.32
N PHE A 136 -4.45 5.06 13.58
CA PHE A 136 -5.79 4.48 13.53
C PHE A 136 -6.02 3.71 14.83
N SER A 137 -7.23 3.80 15.38
CA SER A 137 -7.67 3.02 16.52
C SER A 137 -9.10 2.55 16.29
N HIS A 138 -9.35 1.27 16.55
CA HIS A 138 -10.67 0.65 16.60
C HIS A 138 -10.87 0.00 17.96
N ASP A 139 -11.87 0.50 18.67
CA ASP A 139 -12.39 -0.13 19.89
C ASP A 139 -13.57 -1.04 19.48
N PRO A 140 -13.54 -2.33 19.87
CA PRO A 140 -14.53 -3.29 19.44
C PRO A 140 -15.93 -2.96 19.98
N ASP A 141 -16.95 -3.09 19.14
CA ASP A 141 -18.33 -3.07 19.59
C ASP A 141 -18.62 -4.36 20.37
N LEU A 142 -18.85 -4.24 21.68
CA LEU A 142 -19.09 -5.40 22.55
C LEU A 142 -20.50 -5.99 22.43
N SER A 143 -21.38 -5.40 21.61
CA SER A 143 -22.75 -5.87 21.40
C SER A 143 -22.93 -6.78 20.18
N THR A 144 -21.91 -6.88 19.31
CA THR A 144 -21.93 -7.74 18.12
C THR A 144 -20.62 -8.49 17.97
N HIS A 145 -20.70 -9.69 17.39
CA HIS A 145 -19.56 -10.53 17.08
C HIS A 145 -19.18 -10.47 15.59
N ASP A 146 -19.90 -9.64 14.81
CA ASP A 146 -19.63 -9.50 13.38
C ASP A 146 -18.29 -8.82 13.14
N LEU A 147 -17.53 -9.35 12.18
CA LEU A 147 -16.33 -8.69 11.66
C LEU A 147 -16.72 -7.56 10.70
N ILE A 148 -15.95 -6.48 10.72
CA ILE A 148 -16.12 -5.34 9.82
C ILE A 148 -15.15 -5.51 8.65
N TYR A 149 -15.67 -5.95 7.51
CA TYR A 149 -14.89 -6.08 6.28
C TYR A 149 -14.74 -4.75 5.55
N ASN A 150 -13.64 -4.57 4.83
CA ASN A 150 -13.33 -3.37 4.04
C ASN A 150 -13.32 -2.07 4.87
N ALA A 151 -12.93 -2.15 6.15
CA ALA A 151 -12.82 -0.97 7.00
C ALA A 151 -11.61 -0.13 6.56
N THR A 152 -11.82 1.13 6.20
CA THR A 152 -10.73 2.03 5.81
C THR A 152 -9.95 2.47 7.05
N VAL A 153 -8.66 2.11 7.12
CA VAL A 153 -7.78 2.50 8.23
C VAL A 153 -6.85 3.66 7.87
N PHE A 154 -6.68 3.94 6.57
CA PHE A 154 -5.89 5.06 6.06
C PHE A 154 -6.33 5.45 4.64
N SER A 155 -6.30 6.74 4.31
CA SER A 155 -6.69 7.32 3.01
C SER A 155 -6.01 8.65 2.71
#